data_AF-A0A2M7RTB9-F1
#
_entry.id   AF-A0A2M7RTB9-F1
#
_cell.length_a   1.000
_cell.length_b   1.000
_cell.length_c   1.000
_cell.angle_alpha   90.00
_cell.angle_beta   90.00
_cell.angle_gamma   90.00
#
_symmetry.space_group_name_H-M   'P 1'
#
loop_
_entity.id
_entity.type
_entity.pdbx_description
1 polymer ?
#
loop_
_entity_poly.entity_id
_entity_poly.type
_entity_poly.pdbx_seq_one_letter_code
_entity_poly.pdbx_strand_id
1 'polypeptide(L)'
;MKTIQQLFLVMLLTFMGSISFAQEVEVKEEPLEEDVYTIVENMPEFPGGQDSMFYFLAKNVNYPKEAIEQGIQGKVYVNFTVNKDGSIGDVHVIRGVHPLL
;
A
#
# COMPACT_ATOMS: atom_id res chain seq x y z
N MET A 1 -37.16 41.77 42.47
CA MET A 1 -36.86 40.34 42.21
C MET A 1 -36.63 40.02 40.73
N LYS A 2 -37.34 40.64 39.77
CA LYS A 2 -37.24 40.33 38.33
C LYS A 2 -35.87 40.66 37.69
N THR A 3 -35.18 41.71 38.13
CA THR A 3 -33.89 42.16 37.57
C THR A 3 -32.70 41.26 37.92
N ILE A 4 -32.66 40.71 39.15
CA ILE A 4 -31.60 39.80 39.60
C ILE A 4 -31.70 38.45 38.87
N GLN A 5 -32.91 37.96 38.63
CA GLN A 5 -33.15 36.72 37.89
C GLN A 5 -32.75 36.85 36.39
N GLN A 6 -32.94 38.04 35.80
CA GLN A 6 -32.46 38.34 34.45
C GLN A 6 -30.93 38.42 34.37
N LEU A 7 -30.27 38.95 35.40
CA LEU A 7 -28.80 39.01 35.46
C LEU A 7 -28.17 37.61 35.55
N PHE A 8 -28.80 36.71 36.30
CA PHE A 8 -28.37 35.31 36.41
C PHE A 8 -28.56 34.54 35.08
N LEU A 9 -29.66 34.81 34.36
CA LEU A 9 -29.94 34.21 33.05
C LEU A 9 -28.91 34.65 31.99
N VAL A 10 -28.52 35.93 32.00
CA VAL A 10 -27.50 36.46 31.07
C VAL A 10 -26.12 35.88 31.39
N MET A 11 -25.76 35.77 32.68
CA MET A 11 -24.51 35.13 33.09
C MET A 11 -24.42 33.67 32.64
N LEU A 12 -25.52 32.92 32.76
CA LEU A 12 -25.62 31.51 32.36
C LEU A 12 -25.52 31.34 30.82
N LEU A 13 -26.12 32.26 30.06
CA LEU A 13 -25.99 32.32 28.60
C LEU A 13 -24.57 32.64 28.14
N THR A 14 -23.86 33.54 28.82
CA THR A 14 -22.46 33.85 28.49
C THR A 14 -21.50 32.72 28.82
N PHE A 15 -21.79 31.92 29.85
CA PHE A 15 -20.94 30.79 30.25
C PHE A 15 -21.09 29.57 29.33
N MET A 16 -22.28 29.34 28.75
CA MET A 16 -22.52 28.29 27.75
C MET A 16 -21.84 28.56 26.39
N GLY A 17 -21.66 29.83 26.02
CA GLY A 17 -21.02 30.20 24.75
C GLY A 17 -19.54 29.82 24.67
N SER A 18 -18.82 29.84 25.80
CA SER A 18 -17.38 29.55 25.84
C SER A 18 -17.04 28.06 25.76
N ILE A 19 -17.97 27.16 26.08
CA ILE A 19 -17.75 25.70 26.03
C ILE A 19 -17.86 25.20 24.58
N SER A 20 -18.52 25.93 23.68
CA SER A 20 -18.76 25.50 22.29
C SER A 20 -17.52 25.58 21.38
N PHE A 21 -16.40 26.19 21.81
CA PHE A 21 -15.15 26.21 21.03
C PHE A 21 -14.17 25.08 21.38
N ALA A 22 -14.52 24.17 22.30
CA ALA A 22 -13.68 23.04 22.69
C ALA A 22 -14.06 21.74 21.94
N GLN A 23 -14.32 21.82 20.62
CA GLN A 23 -14.39 20.61 19.81
C GLN A 23 -12.97 20.06 19.68
N GLU A 24 -12.70 18.98 20.40
CA GLU A 24 -11.48 18.19 20.26
C GLU A 24 -11.38 17.78 18.78
N VAL A 25 -10.35 18.29 18.10
CA VAL A 25 -10.07 17.91 16.72
C VAL A 25 -9.60 16.46 16.77
N GLU A 26 -10.52 15.54 16.48
CA GLU A 26 -10.20 14.13 16.27
C GLU A 26 -9.31 14.06 15.01
N VAL A 27 -8.00 14.01 15.23
CA VAL A 27 -7.02 13.81 14.16
C VAL A 27 -7.24 12.40 13.62
N LYS A 28 -8.02 12.32 12.55
CA LYS A 28 -8.16 11.10 11.76
C LYS A 28 -6.80 10.88 11.09
N GLU A 29 -6.01 9.95 11.63
CA GLU A 29 -4.83 9.46 10.93
C GLU A 29 -5.31 8.77 9.65
N GLU A 30 -5.24 9.48 8.53
CA GLU A 30 -5.43 8.85 7.24
C GLU A 30 -4.29 7.86 7.03
N PRO A 31 -4.58 6.61 6.61
CA PRO A 31 -3.55 5.65 6.34
C PRO A 31 -2.59 6.24 5.32
N LEU A 32 -1.30 6.26 5.63
CA LEU A 32 -0.26 6.63 4.69
C LEU A 32 -0.41 5.72 3.47
N GLU A 33 -0.93 6.26 2.37
CA GLU A 33 -0.89 5.56 1.09
C GLU A 33 0.60 5.45 0.73
N GLU A 34 1.15 4.23 0.82
CA GLU A 34 2.49 3.98 0.33
C GLU A 34 2.46 4.02 -1.19
N ASP A 35 2.81 5.19 -1.75
CA ASP A 35 2.93 5.36 -3.19
C ASP A 35 3.98 4.40 -3.76
N VAL A 36 3.54 3.54 -4.69
CA VAL A 36 4.44 2.68 -5.46
C VAL A 36 5.05 3.49 -6.60
N TYR A 37 6.34 3.81 -6.49
CA TYR A 37 7.06 4.55 -7.53
C TYR A 37 7.56 3.61 -8.64
N THR A 38 7.21 3.90 -9.88
CA THR A 38 7.72 3.16 -11.06
C THR A 38 9.08 3.68 -11.54
N ILE A 39 9.42 4.92 -11.20
CA ILE A 39 10.68 5.57 -11.60
C ILE A 39 11.28 6.19 -10.34
N VAL A 40 12.49 5.76 -10.00
CA VAL A 40 13.27 6.22 -8.84
C VAL A 40 14.70 6.51 -9.28
N GLU A 41 15.41 7.39 -8.55
CA GLU A 41 16.80 7.73 -8.87
C GLU A 41 17.73 6.51 -8.79
N ASN A 42 17.46 5.62 -7.84
CA ASN A 42 18.19 4.36 -7.65
C ASN A 42 17.24 3.19 -7.86
N MET A 43 17.35 2.52 -9.00
CA MET A 43 16.57 1.31 -9.29
C MET A 43 16.99 0.16 -8.36
N PRO A 44 16.04 -0.66 -7.89
CA PRO A 44 16.39 -1.86 -7.13
C PRO A 44 17.15 -2.84 -8.02
N GLU A 45 18.21 -3.43 -7.47
CA GLU A 45 19.03 -4.44 -8.15
C GLU A 45 19.00 -5.76 -7.37
N PHE A 46 18.99 -6.87 -8.11
CA PHE A 46 19.08 -8.18 -7.50
C PHE A 46 20.46 -8.38 -6.85
N PRO A 47 20.58 -8.98 -5.65
CA PRO A 47 21.87 -9.23 -5.02
C PRO A 47 22.77 -10.10 -5.93
N GLY A 48 23.94 -9.57 -6.31
CA GLY A 48 24.83 -10.24 -7.27
C GLY A 48 24.48 -9.99 -8.74
N GLY A 49 23.64 -8.99 -9.01
CA GLY A 49 23.31 -8.50 -10.35
C GLY A 49 22.44 -9.45 -11.16
N GLN A 50 22.35 -9.15 -12.45
CA GLN A 50 21.46 -9.84 -13.38
C GLN A 50 21.80 -11.33 -13.57
N ASP A 51 23.08 -11.71 -13.55
CA ASP A 51 23.49 -13.11 -13.69
C ASP A 51 23.00 -13.97 -12.52
N SER A 52 23.09 -13.44 -11.30
CA SER A 52 22.60 -14.11 -10.09
C SER A 52 21.08 -14.22 -10.09
N MET A 53 20.38 -13.22 -10.64
CA MET A 53 18.93 -13.28 -10.85
C MET A 53 18.55 -14.42 -11.81
N PHE A 54 19.24 -14.54 -12.95
CA PHE A 54 18.96 -15.63 -13.91
C PHE A 54 19.24 -17.01 -13.32
N TYR A 55 20.31 -17.15 -12.54
CA TYR A 55 20.60 -18.40 -11.84
C TYR A 55 19.51 -18.73 -10.80
N PHE A 56 19.07 -17.73 -10.02
CA PHE A 56 17.97 -17.89 -9.07
C PHE A 56 16.69 -18.34 -9.77
N LEU A 57 16.32 -17.72 -10.90
CA LEU A 57 15.16 -18.12 -11.67
C LEU A 57 15.29 -19.54 -12.22
N ALA A 58 16.42 -19.90 -12.83
CA ALA A 58 16.65 -21.24 -13.37
C ALA A 58 16.53 -22.34 -12.30
N LYS A 59 16.86 -22.04 -11.04
CA LYS A 59 16.76 -22.97 -9.92
C LYS A 59 15.36 -23.06 -9.31
N ASN A 60 14.61 -21.97 -9.31
CA ASN A 60 13.32 -21.87 -8.59
C ASN A 60 12.10 -21.95 -9.50
N VAL A 61 12.23 -21.69 -10.80
CA VAL A 61 11.13 -21.82 -11.77
C VAL A 61 10.90 -23.30 -12.04
N ASN A 62 9.70 -23.78 -11.66
CA ASN A 62 9.27 -25.13 -11.96
C ASN A 62 8.43 -25.14 -13.23
N TYR A 63 8.89 -25.86 -14.26
CA TYR A 63 8.17 -26.02 -15.51
C TYR A 63 7.32 -27.31 -15.44
N PRO A 64 5.97 -27.22 -15.49
CA PRO A 64 5.12 -28.40 -15.35
C PRO A 64 5.38 -29.44 -16.44
N LYS A 65 5.38 -30.72 -16.08
CA LYS A 65 5.74 -31.82 -17.00
C LYS A 65 4.78 -31.90 -18.19
N GLU A 66 3.49 -31.66 -17.94
CA GLU A 66 2.44 -31.64 -18.94
C GLU A 66 2.72 -30.56 -20.01
N ALA A 67 3.28 -29.42 -19.60
CA ALA A 67 3.66 -28.35 -20.51
C ALA A 67 4.89 -28.74 -21.37
N ILE A 68 5.82 -29.53 -20.82
CA ILE A 68 6.97 -30.08 -21.56
C ILE A 68 6.49 -31.09 -22.61
N GLU A 69 5.66 -32.05 -22.20
CA GLU A 69 5.15 -33.11 -23.08
C GLU A 69 4.32 -32.56 -24.24
N GLN A 70 3.55 -31.49 -23.99
CA GLN A 70 2.75 -30.82 -25.00
C GLN A 70 3.54 -29.78 -25.82
N GLY A 71 4.82 -29.57 -25.54
CA GLY A 71 5.67 -28.59 -26.23
C GLY A 71 5.18 -27.14 -26.09
N ILE A 72 4.43 -26.84 -25.02
CA ILE A 72 3.94 -25.49 -24.74
C ILE A 72 5.16 -24.62 -24.45
N GLN A 73 5.17 -23.40 -24.99
CA GLN A 73 6.24 -22.43 -24.78
C GLN A 73 5.70 -21.00 -24.92
N GLY A 74 6.33 -20.04 -24.25
CA GLY A 74 6.05 -18.63 -24.47
C GLY A 74 6.66 -17.71 -23.41
N LYS A 75 6.26 -16.44 -23.44
CA LYS A 75 6.72 -15.40 -22.51
C LYS A 75 5.64 -15.08 -21.49
N VAL A 76 5.93 -15.30 -20.21
CA VAL A 76 5.07 -14.90 -19.09
C VAL A 76 5.55 -13.56 -18.57
N TYR A 77 4.64 -12.61 -18.43
CA TYR A 77 4.92 -11.31 -17.85
C TYR A 77 4.39 -11.30 -16.41
N VAL A 78 5.29 -11.03 -15.47
CA VAL A 78 5.01 -10.96 -14.04
C VAL A 78 5.27 -9.54 -13.57
N ASN A 79 4.35 -9.00 -12.79
CA ASN A 79 4.50 -7.73 -12.12
C ASN A 79 4.62 -7.98 -10.61
N PHE A 80 5.50 -7.26 -9.95
CA PHE A 80 5.74 -7.35 -8.51
C PHE A 80 6.31 -6.05 -7.99
N THR A 81 6.09 -5.77 -6.71
CA THR A 81 6.58 -4.57 -6.02
C THR A 81 7.80 -4.94 -5.20
N VAL A 82 8.83 -4.10 -5.22
CA VAL A 82 9.99 -4.22 -4.32
C VAL A 82 9.81 -3.22 -3.18
N ASN A 83 9.68 -3.75 -1.96
CA ASN A 83 9.54 -2.95 -0.75
C ASN A 83 10.87 -2.30 -0.35
N LYS A 84 10.81 -1.31 0.55
CA LYS A 84 11.98 -0.55 1.04
C LYS A 84 13.04 -1.44 1.70
N ASP A 85 12.66 -2.59 2.24
CA ASP A 85 13.55 -3.58 2.86
C ASP A 85 14.17 -4.57 1.85
N GLY A 86 13.79 -4.47 0.57
CA GLY A 86 14.20 -5.38 -0.50
C GLY A 86 13.35 -6.65 -0.60
N SER A 87 12.29 -6.79 0.20
CA SER A 87 11.33 -7.88 0.05
C SER A 87 10.44 -7.66 -1.18
N ILE A 88 9.93 -8.76 -1.75
CA ILE A 88 9.03 -8.73 -2.91
C ILE A 88 7.58 -8.88 -2.42
N GLY A 89 6.72 -7.94 -2.80
CA GLY A 89 5.28 -7.93 -2.54
C GLY A 89 4.45 -7.92 -3.84
N ASP A 90 3.14 -8.11 -3.69
CA ASP A 90 2.12 -7.94 -4.75
C ASP A 90 2.42 -8.64 -6.08
N VAL A 91 2.93 -9.87 -6.01
CA VAL A 91 3.29 -10.66 -7.19
C VAL A 91 2.03 -11.10 -7.95
N HIS A 92 1.89 -10.69 -9.20
CA HIS A 92 0.80 -11.12 -10.08
C HIS A 92 1.24 -11.28 -11.53
N VAL A 93 0.64 -12.25 -12.21
CA VAL A 93 0.87 -12.48 -13.65
C VAL A 93 -0.02 -11.53 -14.45
N ILE A 94 0.59 -10.61 -15.19
CA ILE A 94 -0.14 -9.65 -16.04
C ILE A 94 -0.48 -10.25 -17.41
N ARG A 95 0.33 -11.20 -17.88
CA ARG A 95 0.09 -11.90 -19.14
C ARG A 95 0.68 -13.31 -19.09
N GLY A 96 -0.19 -14.30 -18.96
CA GLY A 96 0.14 -15.71 -19.11
C GLY A 96 0.12 -16.14 -20.58
N VAL A 97 0.69 -17.32 -20.84
CA VAL A 97 0.73 -17.94 -22.18
C VAL A 97 -0.29 -19.08 -22.26
N HIS A 98 -0.35 -19.88 -21.20
CA HIS A 98 -1.20 -21.06 -21.12
C HIS A 98 -1.57 -21.29 -19.65
N PRO A 99 -2.76 -21.83 -19.30
CA PRO A 99 -3.15 -22.10 -17.91
C PRO A 99 -2.21 -23.03 -17.12
N LEU A 100 -1.31 -23.74 -17.81
CA LEU A 100 -0.30 -24.61 -17.21
C LEU A 100 1.00 -23.86 -16.90
N LEU A 101 1.09 -22.56 -17.17
CA LEU A 101 2.29 -21.72 -17.03
C LEU A 101 2.00 -20.46 -16.22
#